data_AF-A0A031JH07-F1
#
_entry.id   AF-A0A031JH07-F1
#
_cell.length_a   1.000
_cell.length_b   1.000
_cell.length_c   1.000
_cell.angle_alpha   90.00
_cell.angle_beta   90.00
_cell.angle_gamma   90.00
#
_symmetry.space_group_name_H-M   'P 1'
#
loop_
_entity.id
_entity.type
_entity.pdbx_description
1 polymer ?
#
loop_
_entity_poly.entity_id
_entity_poly.type
_entity_poly.pdbx_seq_one_letter_code
_entity_poly.pdbx_strand_id
1 'polypeptide(L)'
;MKQGEIVVCAPTPDQYRVPSTGDDDPTGVGANDGRPRTPDVSGNGIFKGKATMGGLCMIPPCPPEQPYIIDLSTIPEAPAGSDADKIAKGELRAP
;
A
#
# COMPACT_ATOMS: atom_id res chain seq x y z
N MET A 1 -26.48 23.23 -13.58
CA MET A 1 -26.10 21.87 -14.03
C MET A 1 -24.61 21.74 -13.84
N LYS A 2 -24.16 20.83 -12.98
CA LYS A 2 -22.72 20.66 -12.70
C LYS A 2 -22.11 19.74 -13.75
N GLN A 3 -20.84 19.95 -14.08
CA GLN A 3 -20.13 19.11 -15.05
C GLN A 3 -19.91 17.72 -14.46
N GLY A 4 -20.40 16.67 -15.13
CA GLY A 4 -20.33 15.27 -14.66
C GLY A 4 -21.58 14.75 -13.94
N GLU A 5 -22.66 15.52 -13.90
CA GLU A 5 -23.94 15.08 -13.30
C GLU A 5 -24.73 14.17 -14.27
N ILE A 6 -25.15 12.98 -13.80
CA ILE A 6 -26.01 12.08 -14.56
C ILE A 6 -27.46 12.57 -14.45
N VAL A 7 -28.05 12.99 -15.57
CA VAL A 7 -29.44 13.45 -15.63
C VAL A 7 -30.33 12.32 -16.13
N VAL A 8 -31.26 11.85 -15.30
CA VAL A 8 -32.28 10.87 -15.67
C VAL A 8 -33.59 11.60 -15.93
N CYS A 9 -34.14 11.49 -17.14
CA CYS A 9 -35.46 12.03 -17.46
C CYS A 9 -36.55 11.19 -16.77
N ALA A 10 -37.22 11.78 -15.78
CA ALA A 10 -38.39 11.20 -15.14
C ALA A 10 -39.52 12.26 -15.07
N PRO A 11 -40.80 11.85 -15.03
CA PRO A 11 -41.93 12.79 -14.96
C PRO A 11 -41.91 13.70 -13.73
N THR A 12 -41.37 13.19 -12.61
CA THR A 12 -41.20 13.92 -11.35
C THR A 12 -39.81 13.59 -10.79
N PRO A 13 -38.74 14.26 -11.27
CA PRO A 13 -37.37 13.86 -10.97
C PRO A 13 -37.05 13.90 -9.47
N ASP A 14 -37.64 14.85 -8.73
CA ASP A 14 -37.35 15.07 -7.32
C ASP A 14 -37.94 14.00 -6.40
N GLN A 15 -39.00 13.30 -6.82
CA GLN A 15 -39.65 12.26 -6.01
C GLN A 15 -38.83 10.95 -5.99
N TYR A 16 -38.00 10.72 -7.00
CA TYR A 16 -37.24 9.48 -7.18
C TYR A 16 -35.72 9.67 -7.09
N ARG A 17 -35.25 10.91 -6.90
CA ARG A 17 -33.82 11.22 -6.75
C ARG A 17 -33.38 10.94 -5.32
N VAL A 18 -32.63 9.86 -5.13
CA VAL A 18 -31.84 9.68 -3.92
C VAL A 18 -30.65 10.65 -3.98
N PRO A 19 -30.45 11.52 -2.98
CA PRO A 19 -29.28 12.41 -2.96
C PRO A 19 -28.00 11.59 -2.97
N SER A 20 -26.98 12.10 -3.66
CA SER A 20 -25.67 11.44 -3.65
C SER A 20 -25.01 11.63 -2.29
N THR A 21 -24.12 10.72 -1.89
CA THR A 21 -23.37 10.87 -0.62
C THR A 21 -22.62 12.21 -0.55
N GLY A 22 -22.20 12.76 -1.69
CA GLY A 22 -21.55 14.08 -1.76
C GLY A 22 -22.51 15.27 -1.68
N ASP A 23 -23.81 15.07 -1.93
CA ASP A 23 -24.84 16.10 -1.68
C ASP A 23 -25.21 16.14 -0.18
N ASP A 24 -25.26 14.98 0.49
CA ASP A 24 -25.59 14.87 1.93
C ASP A 24 -24.39 15.20 2.84
N ASP A 25 -23.18 14.77 2.48
CA ASP A 25 -21.94 15.07 3.19
C ASP A 25 -20.90 15.67 2.22
N PRO A 26 -20.97 16.98 1.95
CA PRO A 26 -20.11 17.66 0.98
C PRO A 26 -18.65 17.75 1.45
N THR A 27 -18.33 17.31 2.67
CA THR A 27 -16.97 17.27 3.21
C THR A 27 -16.51 15.87 3.61
N GLY A 28 -17.35 14.86 3.39
CA GLY A 28 -17.17 13.48 3.81
C GLY A 28 -16.18 12.68 2.97
N VAL A 29 -16.13 11.39 3.27
CA VAL A 29 -15.24 10.43 2.58
C VAL A 29 -15.54 10.33 1.08
N GLY A 30 -16.81 10.53 0.68
CA GLY A 30 -17.25 10.53 -0.71
C GLY A 30 -17.33 11.90 -1.37
N ALA A 31 -16.87 12.97 -0.70
CA ALA A 31 -16.95 14.32 -1.23
C ALA A 31 -15.97 14.54 -2.38
N ASN A 32 -16.46 15.13 -3.46
CA ASN A 32 -15.66 15.57 -4.61
C ASN A 32 -15.40 17.08 -4.53
N ASP A 33 -14.74 17.51 -3.44
CA ASP A 33 -14.42 18.91 -3.15
C ASP A 33 -13.03 19.33 -3.67
N GLY A 34 -12.40 18.49 -4.50
CA GLY A 34 -11.05 18.72 -5.01
C GLY A 34 -9.94 18.55 -3.97
N ARG A 35 -10.27 18.20 -2.72
CA ARG A 35 -9.30 17.92 -1.67
C ARG A 35 -9.04 16.41 -1.59
N PRO A 36 -7.86 15.92 -2.01
CA PRO A 36 -7.52 14.52 -1.83
C PRO A 36 -7.43 14.21 -0.33
N ARG A 37 -8.35 13.37 0.17
CA ARG A 37 -8.30 12.84 1.53
C ARG A 37 -7.45 11.57 1.50
N THR A 38 -6.51 11.46 2.44
CA THR A 38 -5.70 10.24 2.56
C THR A 38 -6.60 9.06 2.90
N PRO A 39 -6.55 7.94 2.16
CA PRO A 39 -7.24 6.73 2.55
C PRO A 39 -6.74 6.29 3.94
N ASP A 40 -7.65 5.83 4.79
CA ASP A 40 -7.27 5.30 6.10
C ASP A 40 -6.54 3.95 5.93
N VAL A 41 -5.21 4.01 5.96
CA VAL A 41 -4.32 2.84 5.88
C VAL A 41 -3.97 2.27 7.26
N SER A 42 -4.29 3.00 8.33
CA SER A 42 -4.04 2.63 9.74
C SER A 42 -5.24 1.98 10.42
N GLY A 43 -6.43 2.21 9.89
CA GLY A 43 -7.58 1.34 10.08
C GLY A 43 -7.37 0.04 9.30
N ASN A 44 -8.43 -0.73 9.18
CA ASN A 44 -8.38 -2.04 8.54
C ASN A 44 -8.18 -1.95 6.98
N GLY A 45 -7.22 -1.19 6.45
CA GLY A 45 -6.94 -1.08 5.00
C GLY A 45 -8.19 -1.04 4.08
N ILE A 46 -8.10 -1.69 2.93
CA ILE A 46 -9.26 -2.01 2.04
C ILE A 46 -10.19 -3.08 2.64
N PHE A 47 -9.79 -3.76 3.71
CA PHE A 47 -10.48 -4.93 4.27
C PHE A 47 -10.79 -4.73 5.74
N LYS A 48 -12.02 -4.35 6.10
CA LYS A 48 -12.46 -4.29 7.51
C LYS A 48 -12.38 -5.66 8.21
N GLY A 49 -11.23 -6.01 8.79
CA GLY A 49 -10.98 -7.23 9.57
C GLY A 49 -9.59 -7.83 9.33
N LYS A 50 -9.29 -8.97 9.98
CA LYS A 50 -8.09 -9.77 9.67
C LYS A 50 -8.12 -10.10 8.17
N ALA A 51 -7.06 -9.75 7.44
CA ALA A 51 -6.94 -10.14 6.04
C ALA A 51 -7.08 -11.66 5.93
N THR A 52 -8.17 -12.13 5.33
CA THR A 52 -8.45 -13.56 5.14
C THR A 52 -7.46 -14.21 4.18
N MET A 53 -6.76 -13.42 3.37
CA MET A 53 -5.65 -13.85 2.53
C MET A 53 -4.62 -12.71 2.41
N GLY A 54 -3.46 -12.89 3.04
CA GLY A 54 -2.27 -12.08 2.83
C GLY A 54 -1.07 -13.02 2.60
N GLY A 55 -0.26 -12.77 1.57
CA GLY A 55 0.94 -13.55 1.27
C GLY A 55 0.77 -14.67 0.23
N LEU A 56 -0.44 -14.94 -0.25
CA LEU A 56 -0.69 -15.90 -1.34
C LEU A 56 -0.93 -15.14 -2.65
N CYS A 57 0.05 -15.18 -3.55
CA CYS A 57 -0.16 -14.78 -4.94
C CYS A 57 -0.68 -15.98 -5.74
N MET A 58 -1.99 -16.00 -6.02
CA MET A 58 -2.63 -17.06 -6.81
C MET A 58 -2.87 -16.66 -8.27
N ILE A 59 -2.61 -15.40 -8.63
CA ILE A 59 -2.77 -14.87 -10.00
C ILE A 59 -1.41 -14.28 -10.44
N PRO A 60 -0.70 -14.90 -11.39
CA PRO A 60 0.62 -14.44 -11.84
C PRO A 60 0.54 -13.11 -12.63
N PRO A 61 1.63 -12.33 -12.66
CA PRO A 61 2.97 -12.64 -12.13
C PRO A 61 3.08 -12.34 -10.64
N CYS A 62 3.59 -13.31 -9.88
CA CYS A 62 3.84 -13.13 -8.46
C CYS A 62 5.11 -12.32 -8.22
N PRO A 63 5.14 -11.50 -7.16
CA PRO A 63 6.37 -10.84 -6.77
C PRO A 63 7.45 -11.91 -6.53
N PRO A 64 8.71 -11.64 -6.94
CA PRO A 64 9.81 -12.56 -6.71
C PRO A 64 9.97 -12.84 -5.22
N GLU A 65 10.67 -13.94 -4.91
CA GLU A 65 10.95 -14.32 -3.52
C GLU A 65 11.44 -13.14 -2.70
N GLN A 66 11.01 -13.11 -1.43
CA GLN A 66 11.31 -12.02 -0.52
C GLN A 66 12.84 -11.85 -0.43
N PRO A 67 13.35 -10.59 -0.41
CA PRO A 67 14.78 -10.38 -0.32
C PRO A 67 15.32 -10.98 0.98
N TYR A 68 16.50 -11.58 0.92
CA TYR A 68 17.20 -12.05 2.12
C TYR A 68 17.47 -10.84 3.03
N ILE A 69 16.90 -10.88 4.24
CA ILE A 69 17.19 -9.89 5.27
C ILE A 69 18.34 -10.45 6.10
N ILE A 70 19.54 -9.91 5.90
CA ILE A 70 20.75 -10.31 6.62
C ILE A 70 20.91 -9.42 7.84
N ASP A 71 20.88 -10.02 9.04
CA ASP A 71 21.21 -9.31 10.27
C ASP A 71 22.73 -9.28 10.48
N LEU A 72 23.33 -8.13 10.16
CA LEU A 72 24.77 -7.91 10.29
C LEU A 72 25.28 -8.08 11.73
N SER A 73 24.43 -7.92 12.75
CA SER A 73 24.83 -8.07 14.15
C SER A 73 25.01 -9.53 14.58
N THR A 74 24.46 -10.46 13.80
CA THR A 74 24.55 -11.91 14.06
C THR A 74 25.71 -12.57 13.33
N ILE A 75 26.40 -11.84 12.45
CA ILE A 75 27.54 -12.36 11.70
C ILE A 75 28.72 -12.52 12.66
N PRO A 76 29.34 -13.71 12.77
CA PRO A 76 30.50 -13.91 13.64
C PRO A 76 31.73 -13.18 13.08
N GLU A 77 32.62 -12.77 13.99
CA GLU A 77 33.92 -12.22 13.60
C GLU A 77 34.75 -13.23 12.81
N ALA A 78 35.50 -12.73 11.84
CA ALA A 78 36.31 -13.56 10.97
C ALA A 78 37.40 -14.31 11.78
N PRO A 79 37.59 -15.62 11.56
CA PRO A 79 38.69 -16.34 12.21
C PRO A 79 40.06 -15.74 11.88
N ALA A 80 40.95 -15.66 12.86
CA ALA A 80 42.28 -15.08 12.70
C ALA A 80 43.07 -15.77 11.58
N GLY A 81 43.62 -14.98 10.66
CA GLY A 81 44.41 -15.46 9.52
C GLY A 81 43.60 -15.98 8.33
N SER A 82 42.26 -15.96 8.41
CA SER A 82 41.39 -16.20 7.24
C SER A 82 41.52 -15.09 6.21
N ASP A 83 41.12 -15.35 4.96
CA ASP A 83 41.12 -14.32 3.92
C ASP A 83 40.22 -13.14 4.29
N ALA A 84 39.08 -13.41 4.94
CA ALA A 84 38.19 -12.37 5.46
C ALA A 84 38.86 -11.51 6.54
N ASP A 85 39.60 -12.11 7.48
CA ASP A 85 40.34 -11.39 8.53
C ASP A 85 41.46 -10.52 7.93
N LYS A 86 42.21 -11.05 6.96
CA LYS A 86 43.26 -10.29 6.26
C LYS A 86 42.70 -9.14 5.43
N ILE A 87 41.56 -9.33 4.78
CA ILE A 87 40.85 -8.27 4.04
C ILE A 87 40.36 -7.19 5.00
N ALA A 88 39.77 -7.58 6.14
CA ALA A 88 39.29 -6.65 7.16
C ALA A 88 40.42 -5.77 7.73
N LYS A 89 41.64 -6.33 7.85
CA LYS A 89 42.85 -5.61 8.30
C LYS A 89 43.57 -4.83 7.19
N GLY A 90 43.14 -4.97 5.93
CA GLY A 90 43.82 -4.37 4.78
C GLY A 90 45.14 -5.04 4.39
N GLU A 91 45.40 -6.26 4.87
CA GLU A 91 46.59 -7.07 4.55
C GLU A 91 46.44 -7.82 3.22
N LEU A 92 45.19 -8.07 2.79
CA LEU A 92 44.85 -8.73 1.53
C LEU A 92 43.82 -7.87 0.78
N ARG A 93 44.02 -7.69 -0.54
CA ARG A 93 43.04 -6.98 -1.38
C ARG A 93 41.85 -7.89 -1.67
N ALA A 94 40.63 -7.39 -1.46
CA ALA A 94 39.42 -8.10 -1.86
C ALA A 94 39.41 -8.32 -3.39
N PRO A 95 39.03 -9.52 -3.88
CA PRO A 95 38.92 -9.81 -5.31
C PRO A 95 37.87 -8.94 -6.02
#